data_AF-A0A3B0V322-F1
#
_entry.id   AF-A0A3B0V322-F1
#
_cell.length_a   1.000
_cell.length_b   1.000
_cell.length_c   1.000
_cell.angle_alpha   90.00
_cell.angle_beta   90.00
_cell.angle_gamma   90.00
#
_symmetry.space_group_name_H-M   'P 1'
#
loop_
_entity.id
_entity.type
_entity.pdbx_description
1 polymer ?
#
loop_
_entity_poly.entity_id
_entity_poly.type
_entity_poly.pdbx_seq_one_letter_code
_entity_poly.pdbx_strand_id
1 'polypeptide(L)'
;VADRWLIKSNPTGESLGRFYAQGKRRIDSYLEMVECILTAVRSNKQVCALFYGHPGIFVWPSHEVIKRAREEGFPAVMLPGISAEDCLFADLGIDPAREGCQSYEATDFLVRGRQIDKTAGLILWQIGVVGNLKAPTEGRVPGLALLQTVLLDLYDSEHLVYIYEAAQIQNQASEMQCVPLSDLSGAAVTAVSTLYIPPYKPAQLNINMLQQLGLSIDDIQWSEN
;
A
#
# COMPACT_ATOMS: atom_id res chain seq x y z
N VAL A 1 1.79 -10.83 17.58
CA VAL A 1 3.05 -11.14 18.31
C VAL A 1 3.80 -9.86 18.68
N ALA A 2 3.93 -8.92 17.74
CA ALA A 2 4.52 -7.59 17.96
C ALA A 2 3.93 -6.85 19.18
N ASP A 3 2.61 -6.73 19.30
CA ASP A 3 1.96 -6.04 20.42
C ASP A 3 2.40 -6.54 21.80
N ARG A 4 2.50 -7.86 21.97
CA ARG A 4 2.95 -8.47 23.23
C ARG A 4 4.40 -8.13 23.54
N TRP A 5 5.26 -8.12 22.52
CA TRP A 5 6.66 -7.73 22.67
C TRP A 5 6.81 -6.23 22.99
N LEU A 6 6.01 -5.38 22.34
CA LEU A 6 5.99 -3.93 22.58
C LEU A 6 5.53 -3.59 24.01
N ILE A 7 4.43 -4.17 24.47
CA ILE A 7 3.93 -3.97 25.83
C ILE A 7 4.95 -4.44 26.87
N LYS A 8 5.66 -5.55 26.61
CA LYS A 8 6.75 -6.02 27.48
C LYS A 8 7.94 -5.06 27.50
N SER A 9 8.24 -4.41 26.38
CA SER A 9 9.38 -3.50 26.22
C SER A 9 9.09 -2.08 26.72
N ASN A 10 7.83 -1.66 26.74
CA ASN A 10 7.39 -0.38 27.29
C ASN A 10 6.07 -0.57 28.08
N PRO A 11 6.13 -0.65 29.42
CA PRO A 11 4.96 -0.92 30.27
C PRO A 11 3.86 0.15 30.20
N THR A 12 4.15 1.36 29.73
CA THR A 12 3.15 2.42 29.51
C THR A 12 2.54 2.38 28.12
N GLY A 13 2.86 1.36 27.32
CA GLY A 13 2.33 1.19 25.96
C GLY A 13 0.85 0.87 25.98
N GLU A 14 0.10 1.52 25.08
CA GLU A 14 -1.33 1.28 24.90
C GLU A 14 -1.62 0.96 23.43
N SER A 15 -2.48 -0.04 23.19
CA SER A 15 -2.87 -0.36 21.81
C SER A 15 -3.88 0.66 21.28
N LEU A 16 -3.57 1.29 20.15
CA LEU A 16 -4.50 2.16 19.41
C LEU A 16 -5.62 1.36 18.73
N GLY A 17 -5.45 0.05 18.55
CA GLY A 17 -6.46 -0.81 17.91
C GLY A 17 -7.82 -0.80 18.62
N ARG A 18 -7.85 -0.46 19.92
CA ARG A 18 -9.09 -0.33 20.72
C ARG A 18 -10.09 0.71 20.20
N PHE A 19 -9.64 1.67 19.38
CA PHE A 19 -10.51 2.72 18.84
C PHE A 19 -11.38 2.23 17.67
N TYR A 20 -10.98 1.13 17.03
CA TYR A 20 -11.83 0.48 16.05
C TYR A 20 -13.03 -0.19 16.71
N ALA A 21 -14.18 -0.09 16.05
CA ALA A 21 -15.40 -0.78 16.45
C ALA A 21 -16.18 -1.22 15.22
N GLN A 22 -16.94 -2.32 15.34
CA GLN A 22 -17.76 -2.83 14.25
C GLN A 22 -18.77 -1.76 13.78
N GLY A 23 -18.84 -1.54 12.47
CA GLY A 23 -19.75 -0.56 11.85
C GLY A 23 -19.29 0.90 11.96
N LYS A 24 -18.28 1.21 12.76
CA LYS A 24 -17.69 2.55 12.89
C LYS A 24 -16.90 2.94 11.65
N ARG A 25 -16.95 4.21 11.26
CA ARG A 25 -16.12 4.72 10.16
C ARG A 25 -14.66 4.72 10.58
N ARG A 26 -13.75 4.39 9.66
CA ARG A 26 -12.31 4.39 9.96
C ARG A 26 -11.82 5.78 10.36
N ILE A 27 -12.30 6.83 9.69
CA ILE A 27 -11.90 8.21 10.00
C ILE A 27 -12.22 8.61 11.44
N ASP A 28 -13.34 8.16 12.00
CA ASP A 28 -13.69 8.46 13.39
C ASP A 28 -12.72 7.77 14.36
N SER A 29 -12.34 6.53 14.05
CA SER A 29 -11.33 5.79 14.83
C SER A 29 -9.96 6.48 14.72
N TYR A 30 -9.60 6.98 13.54
CA TYR A 30 -8.34 7.69 13.32
C TYR A 30 -8.27 9.00 14.09
N LEU A 31 -9.36 9.77 14.13
CA LEU A 31 -9.44 11.01 14.90
C LEU A 31 -9.27 10.73 16.40
N GLU A 32 -9.84 9.65 16.93
CA GLU A 32 -9.63 9.25 18.32
C GLU A 32 -8.18 8.83 18.60
N MET A 33 -7.53 8.11 17.67
CA MET A 33 -6.10 7.80 17.77
C MET A 33 -5.26 9.09 17.81
N VAL A 34 -5.56 10.04 16.93
CA VAL A 34 -4.88 11.34 16.86
C VAL A 34 -5.01 12.09 18.19
N GLU A 35 -6.23 12.22 18.72
CA GLU A 35 -6.44 12.91 20.00
C GLU A 35 -5.82 12.18 21.19
N CYS A 36 -5.83 10.85 21.20
CA CYS A 36 -5.14 10.06 22.22
C CYS A 36 -3.64 10.38 22.26
N ILE A 37 -2.99 10.43 21.08
CA ILE A 37 -1.55 10.72 20.97
C ILE A 37 -1.27 12.18 21.36
N LEU A 38 -2.03 13.14 20.82
CA LEU A 38 -1.83 14.56 21.10
C LEU A 38 -2.11 14.91 22.56
N THR A 39 -3.06 14.25 23.22
CA THR A 39 -3.30 14.44 24.67
C THR A 39 -2.05 14.10 25.49
N ALA A 40 -1.35 13.02 25.13
CA ALA A 40 -0.10 12.66 25.79
C ALA A 40 1.02 13.67 25.49
N VAL A 41 1.13 14.16 24.25
CA VAL A 41 2.11 15.20 23.86
C VAL A 41 1.86 16.50 24.62
N ARG A 42 0.62 16.99 24.65
CA ARG A 42 0.19 18.20 25.39
C ARG A 42 0.42 18.09 26.90
N SER A 43 0.46 16.87 27.42
CA SER A 43 0.83 16.57 28.82
C SER A 43 2.35 16.55 29.05
N ASN A 44 3.14 17.11 28.13
CA ASN A 44 4.60 17.19 28.18
C ASN A 44 5.31 15.82 28.26
N LYS A 45 4.71 14.77 27.70
CA LYS A 45 5.33 13.44 27.60
C LYS A 45 6.14 13.32 26.30
N GLN A 46 7.20 12.52 26.33
CA GLN A 46 7.86 12.04 25.12
C GLN A 46 7.06 10.84 24.58
N VAL A 47 6.42 11.04 23.43
CA VAL A 47 5.47 10.06 22.88
C VAL A 47 6.05 9.41 21.63
N CYS A 48 5.99 8.08 21.57
CA CYS A 48 6.28 7.29 20.38
C CYS A 48 5.00 6.57 19.95
N ALA A 49 4.53 6.84 18.74
CA ALA A 49 3.41 6.12 18.13
C ALA A 49 3.97 5.12 17.10
N LEU A 50 3.50 3.88 17.16
CA LEU A 50 3.96 2.78 16.32
C LEU A 50 2.83 2.31 15.41
N PHE A 51 3.12 2.21 14.13
CA PHE A 51 2.23 1.67 13.10
C PHE A 51 3.00 0.56 12.36
N TYR A 52 2.32 -0.52 11.98
CA TYR A 52 2.98 -1.59 11.22
C TYR A 52 3.41 -1.08 9.84
N GLY A 53 4.48 -1.66 9.30
CA GLY A 53 5.06 -1.26 8.03
C GLY A 53 5.78 0.09 8.08
N HIS A 54 5.65 0.89 7.04
CA HIS A 54 6.11 2.27 7.03
C HIS A 54 5.01 3.19 7.58
N PRO A 55 5.25 3.99 8.64
CA PRO A 55 4.22 4.84 9.25
C PRO A 55 3.74 6.00 8.38
N GLY A 56 4.20 6.13 7.13
CA GLY A 56 3.85 7.19 6.20
C GLY A 56 3.12 6.69 4.96
N ILE A 57 3.07 5.36 4.77
CA ILE A 57 2.50 4.71 3.61
C ILE A 57 1.16 4.11 4.05
N PHE A 58 0.05 4.67 3.55
CA PHE A 58 -1.33 4.23 3.85
C PHE A 58 -1.75 4.36 5.34
N VAL A 59 -1.13 5.27 6.09
CA VAL A 59 -1.47 5.54 7.50
C VAL A 59 -1.86 7.01 7.66
N TRP A 60 -3.15 7.35 7.58
CA TRP A 60 -3.61 8.72 7.79
C TRP A 60 -3.32 9.32 9.20
N PRO A 61 -3.56 8.62 10.32
CA PRO A 61 -3.44 9.24 11.64
C PRO A 61 -2.01 9.69 12.01
N SER A 62 -0.97 9.03 11.50
CA SER A 62 0.42 9.40 11.75
C SER A 62 0.78 10.76 11.16
N HIS A 63 0.33 11.03 9.92
CA HIS A 63 0.50 12.33 9.26
C HIS A 63 -0.24 13.43 10.02
N GLU A 64 -1.48 13.17 10.41
CA GLU A 64 -2.31 14.16 11.10
C GLU A 64 -1.77 14.52 12.49
N VAL A 65 -1.27 13.53 13.26
CA VAL A 65 -0.61 13.79 14.55
C VAL A 65 0.60 14.69 14.37
N ILE A 66 1.49 14.39 13.42
CA ILE A 66 2.71 15.17 13.21
C ILE A 66 2.37 16.60 12.78
N LYS A 67 1.39 16.76 11.89
CA LYS A 67 0.91 18.06 11.44
C LYS A 67 0.41 18.89 12.63
N ARG A 68 -0.55 18.39 13.40
CA ARG A 68 -1.15 19.12 14.54
C ARG A 68 -0.13 19.40 15.65
N ALA A 69 0.72 18.42 15.98
CA ALA A 69 1.77 18.62 16.98
C ALA A 69 2.70 19.79 16.61
N ARG A 70 3.11 19.88 15.34
CA ARG A 70 3.94 21.00 14.85
C ARG A 70 3.20 22.33 14.84
N GLU A 71 1.92 22.34 14.45
CA GLU A 71 1.06 23.55 14.52
C GLU A 71 0.91 24.06 15.96
N GLU A 72 0.93 23.18 16.95
CA GLU A 72 0.91 23.51 18.38
C GLU A 72 2.29 23.84 18.97
N GLY A 73 3.36 23.80 18.17
CA GLY A 73 4.72 24.14 18.58
C GLY A 73 5.53 22.98 19.19
N PHE A 74 5.03 21.74 19.11
CA PHE A 74 5.76 20.56 19.55
C PHE A 74 6.67 20.01 18.45
N PRO A 75 7.90 19.55 18.79
CA PRO A 75 8.74 18.83 17.84
C PRO A 75 8.11 17.47 17.51
N ALA A 76 7.98 17.15 16.23
CA ALA A 76 7.46 15.87 15.76
C ALA A 76 8.18 15.42 14.50
N VAL A 77 8.50 14.13 14.42
CA VAL A 77 9.23 13.50 13.30
C VAL A 77 8.62 12.14 12.97
N MET A 78 8.60 11.79 11.68
CA MET A 78 8.29 10.44 11.20
C MET A 78 9.60 9.75 10.87
N LEU A 79 9.82 8.56 11.43
CA LEU A 79 10.93 7.70 11.02
C LEU A 79 10.43 6.73 9.94
N PRO A 80 11.22 6.47 8.88
CA PRO A 80 10.82 5.54 7.82
C PRO A 80 10.79 4.11 8.33
N GLY A 81 10.09 3.25 7.59
CA GLY A 81 10.02 1.81 7.81
C GLY A 81 9.88 1.05 6.50
N ILE A 82 9.82 -0.29 6.58
CA ILE A 82 9.63 -1.18 5.42
C ILE A 82 8.13 -1.32 5.19
N SER A 83 7.63 -0.97 4.00
CA SER A 83 6.23 -1.09 3.61
C SER A 83 5.90 -2.44 2.98
N ALA A 84 4.62 -2.70 2.71
CA ALA A 84 4.24 -3.91 1.99
C ALA A 84 4.69 -3.90 0.52
N GLU A 85 4.87 -2.71 -0.08
CA GLU A 85 5.41 -2.55 -1.44
C GLU A 85 6.90 -2.89 -1.49
N ASP A 86 7.68 -2.51 -0.48
CA ASP A 86 9.08 -2.93 -0.35
C ASP A 86 9.20 -4.46 -0.27
N CYS A 87 8.32 -5.10 0.54
CA CYS A 87 8.26 -6.56 0.62
C CYS A 87 7.82 -7.18 -0.71
N LEU A 88 6.85 -6.58 -1.41
CA LEU A 88 6.36 -7.05 -2.70
C LEU A 88 7.48 -7.07 -3.74
N PHE A 89 8.29 -6.01 -3.81
CA PHE A 89 9.44 -5.97 -4.71
C PHE A 89 10.45 -7.08 -4.41
N ALA A 90 10.77 -7.28 -3.12
CA ALA A 90 11.70 -8.33 -2.71
C ALA A 90 11.18 -9.74 -3.03
N ASP A 91 9.91 -10.02 -2.73
CA ASP A 91 9.35 -11.37 -2.84
C ASP A 91 8.99 -11.74 -4.29
N LEU A 92 8.57 -10.77 -5.11
CA LEU A 92 8.27 -10.98 -6.52
C LEU A 92 9.50 -10.80 -7.43
N GLY A 93 10.65 -10.38 -6.89
CA GLY A 93 11.86 -10.13 -7.68
C GLY A 93 11.71 -8.97 -8.68
N ILE A 94 10.93 -7.95 -8.32
CA ILE A 94 10.64 -6.79 -9.17
C ILE A 94 11.57 -5.65 -8.79
N ASP A 95 12.20 -5.05 -9.78
CA ASP A 95 12.92 -3.78 -9.63
C ASP A 95 12.10 -2.65 -10.29
N PRO A 96 11.53 -1.71 -9.49
CA PRO A 96 10.72 -0.62 -10.03
C PRO A 96 11.53 0.34 -10.94
N ALA A 97 12.86 0.29 -10.93
CA ALA A 97 13.69 1.10 -11.81
C ALA A 97 13.75 0.58 -13.25
N ARG A 98 13.40 -0.69 -13.51
CA ARG A 98 13.51 -1.29 -14.86
C ARG A 98 12.41 -0.79 -15.80
N GLU A 99 11.16 -0.91 -15.38
CA GLU A 99 9.98 -0.62 -16.20
C GLU A 99 9.15 0.54 -15.63
N GLY A 100 9.54 1.08 -14.48
CA GLY A 100 8.74 2.02 -13.71
C GLY A 100 7.67 1.31 -12.88
N CYS A 101 7.12 2.04 -11.91
CA CYS A 101 6.03 1.54 -11.08
C CYS A 101 5.08 2.68 -10.68
N GLN A 102 3.79 2.38 -10.66
CA GLN A 102 2.71 3.26 -10.25
C GLN A 102 1.95 2.62 -9.09
N SER A 103 1.59 3.41 -8.08
CA SER A 103 1.08 2.88 -6.81
C SER A 103 -0.12 3.70 -6.34
N TYR A 104 -1.29 3.07 -6.18
CA TYR A 104 -2.55 3.74 -5.82
C TYR A 104 -3.40 2.96 -4.81
N GLU A 105 -4.19 3.67 -4.01
CA GLU A 105 -5.29 3.04 -3.27
C GLU A 105 -6.42 2.63 -4.21
N ALA A 106 -6.94 1.41 -4.10
CA ALA A 106 -7.88 0.86 -5.07
C ALA A 106 -9.22 1.62 -5.15
N THR A 107 -9.74 2.14 -4.05
CA THR A 107 -10.97 2.96 -4.06
C THR A 107 -10.72 4.31 -4.74
N ASP A 108 -9.61 4.99 -4.41
CA ASP A 108 -9.18 6.24 -5.04
C ASP A 108 -8.96 6.07 -6.54
N PHE A 109 -8.31 4.97 -6.93
CA PHE A 109 -8.06 4.59 -8.31
C PHE A 109 -9.36 4.61 -9.13
N LEU A 110 -10.39 3.95 -8.62
CA LEU A 110 -11.71 3.87 -9.24
C LEU A 110 -12.44 5.22 -9.21
N VAL A 111 -12.54 5.86 -8.04
CA VAL A 111 -13.33 7.07 -7.85
C VAL A 111 -12.78 8.25 -8.63
N ARG A 112 -11.45 8.35 -8.78
CA ARG A 112 -10.81 9.45 -9.50
C ARG A 112 -10.50 9.12 -10.95
N GLY A 113 -10.80 7.91 -11.43
CA GLY A 113 -10.51 7.49 -12.80
C GLY A 113 -9.04 7.71 -13.16
N ARG A 114 -8.13 7.22 -12.31
CA ARG A 114 -6.69 7.45 -12.47
C ARG A 114 -6.23 6.92 -13.83
N GLN A 115 -5.57 7.77 -14.60
CA GLN A 115 -4.89 7.37 -15.83
C GLN A 115 -3.60 6.64 -15.48
N ILE A 116 -3.28 5.59 -16.22
CA ILE A 116 -2.09 4.77 -15.97
C ILE A 116 -1.23 4.67 -17.23
N ASP A 117 0.08 4.56 -17.01
CA ASP A 117 0.99 4.05 -18.01
C ASP A 117 0.98 2.51 -17.98
N LYS A 118 0.49 1.87 -19.06
CA LYS A 118 0.44 0.40 -19.15
C LYS A 118 1.80 -0.24 -19.42
N THR A 119 2.85 0.58 -19.57
CA THR A 119 4.23 0.12 -19.77
C THR A 119 5.05 0.05 -18.49
N ALA A 120 4.44 0.48 -17.37
CA ALA A 120 4.98 0.37 -16.03
C ALA A 120 4.13 -0.58 -15.17
N GLY A 121 4.74 -1.14 -14.12
CA GLY A 121 4.02 -1.95 -13.15
C GLY A 121 2.97 -1.12 -12.41
N LEU A 122 1.86 -1.74 -12.03
CA LEU A 122 0.78 -1.11 -11.27
C LEU A 122 0.53 -1.86 -9.97
N ILE A 123 0.68 -1.16 -8.84
CA ILE A 123 0.37 -1.65 -7.50
C ILE A 123 -0.93 -0.98 -7.03
N LEU A 124 -1.90 -1.82 -6.68
CA LEU A 124 -3.18 -1.39 -6.11
C LEU A 124 -3.32 -1.93 -4.69
N TRP A 125 -3.41 -1.01 -3.74
CA TRP A 125 -3.52 -1.32 -2.32
C TRP A 125 -4.97 -1.48 -1.90
N GLN A 126 -5.19 -2.20 -0.79
CA GLN A 126 -6.49 -2.31 -0.13
C GLN A 126 -7.58 -2.96 -1.01
N ILE A 127 -7.22 -3.89 -1.89
CA ILE A 127 -8.17 -4.56 -2.80
C ILE A 127 -9.22 -5.40 -2.06
N GLY A 128 -8.93 -5.83 -0.83
CA GLY A 128 -9.89 -6.56 0.01
C GLY A 128 -10.93 -5.67 0.68
N VAL A 129 -10.85 -4.34 0.55
CA VAL A 129 -11.78 -3.39 1.17
C VAL A 129 -12.24 -2.26 0.23
N VAL A 130 -12.18 -2.48 -1.09
CA VAL A 130 -12.58 -1.49 -2.10
C VAL A 130 -13.98 -0.92 -1.83
N GLY A 131 -14.07 0.41 -1.71
CA GLY A 131 -15.32 1.12 -1.45
C GLY A 131 -15.85 1.02 -0.01
N ASN A 132 -15.22 0.23 0.86
CA ASN A 132 -15.59 0.15 2.27
C ASN A 132 -14.82 1.23 3.04
N LEU A 133 -15.51 2.13 3.74
CA LEU A 133 -14.93 3.20 4.58
C LEU A 133 -15.03 2.91 6.09
N LYS A 134 -15.58 1.75 6.47
CA LYS A 134 -15.76 1.30 7.86
C LYS A 134 -14.64 0.35 8.27
N ALA A 135 -14.58 0.01 9.55
CA ALA A 135 -13.67 -1.05 10.02
C ALA A 135 -13.83 -2.30 9.13
N PRO A 136 -12.73 -2.92 8.67
CA PRO A 136 -12.81 -4.12 7.84
C PRO A 136 -13.62 -5.20 8.55
N THR A 137 -14.50 -5.85 7.80
CA THR A 137 -15.19 -7.07 8.24
C THR A 137 -14.69 -8.22 7.38
N GLU A 138 -14.66 -9.43 7.91
CA GLU A 138 -14.36 -10.62 7.11
C GLU A 138 -15.42 -10.81 6.01
N GLY A 139 -14.98 -11.27 4.84
CA GLY A 139 -15.84 -11.62 3.71
C GLY A 139 -15.54 -10.85 2.41
N ARG A 140 -16.18 -11.29 1.32
CA ARG A 140 -16.01 -10.69 -0.02
C ARG A 140 -16.59 -9.28 -0.04
N VAL A 141 -15.82 -8.34 -0.58
CA VAL A 141 -16.28 -6.97 -0.84
C VAL A 141 -16.75 -6.84 -2.30
N PRO A 142 -17.95 -6.30 -2.56
CA PRO A 142 -18.44 -6.10 -3.93
C PRO A 142 -17.52 -5.22 -4.80
N GLY A 143 -16.73 -4.35 -4.17
CA GLY A 143 -15.83 -3.43 -4.86
C GLY A 143 -14.73 -4.12 -5.68
N LEU A 144 -14.33 -5.36 -5.34
CA LEU A 144 -13.33 -6.09 -6.12
C LEU A 144 -13.83 -6.43 -7.53
N ALA A 145 -15.11 -6.75 -7.68
CA ALA A 145 -15.71 -7.00 -9.00
C ALA A 145 -15.72 -5.74 -9.86
N LEU A 146 -16.02 -4.57 -9.28
CA LEU A 146 -15.93 -3.30 -9.99
C LEU A 146 -14.49 -2.97 -10.38
N LEU A 147 -13.53 -3.27 -9.51
CA LEU A 147 -12.11 -3.12 -9.83
C LEU A 147 -11.71 -3.98 -11.02
N GLN A 148 -12.12 -5.26 -11.04
CA GLN A 148 -11.89 -6.15 -12.18
C GLN A 148 -12.49 -5.58 -13.47
N THR A 149 -13.75 -5.12 -13.45
CA THR A 149 -14.38 -4.54 -14.65
C THR A 149 -13.56 -3.39 -15.23
N VAL A 150 -13.13 -2.44 -14.39
CA VAL A 150 -12.33 -1.30 -14.84
C VAL A 150 -10.96 -1.74 -15.36
N LEU A 151 -10.34 -2.74 -14.74
CA LEU A 151 -9.07 -3.28 -15.20
C LEU A 151 -9.20 -4.02 -16.53
N LEU A 152 -10.31 -4.71 -16.80
CA LEU A 152 -10.57 -5.39 -18.07
C LEU A 152 -10.78 -4.42 -19.25
N ASP A 153 -11.11 -3.16 -18.98
CA ASP A 153 -11.10 -2.10 -20.01
C ASP A 153 -9.65 -1.66 -20.33
N LEU A 154 -8.69 -1.97 -19.46
CA LEU A 154 -7.29 -1.56 -19.57
C LEU A 154 -6.36 -2.69 -20.01
N TYR A 155 -6.63 -3.92 -19.62
CA TYR A 155 -5.79 -5.09 -19.86
C TYR A 155 -6.64 -6.26 -20.38
N ASP A 156 -6.01 -7.17 -21.11
CA ASP A 156 -6.69 -8.36 -21.62
C ASP A 156 -7.13 -9.29 -20.47
N SER A 157 -8.17 -10.08 -20.71
CA SER A 157 -8.74 -11.01 -19.71
C SER A 157 -7.73 -12.00 -19.17
N GLU A 158 -6.82 -12.46 -20.02
CA GLU A 158 -5.79 -13.45 -19.69
C GLU A 158 -4.51 -12.83 -19.13
N HIS A 159 -4.43 -11.49 -19.00
CA HIS A 159 -3.27 -10.84 -18.41
C HIS A 159 -3.12 -11.31 -16.96
N LEU A 160 -1.94 -11.84 -16.63
CA LEU A 160 -1.69 -12.38 -15.30
C LEU A 160 -1.48 -11.26 -14.29
N VAL A 161 -2.16 -11.38 -13.15
CA VAL A 161 -2.06 -10.44 -12.03
C VAL A 161 -1.73 -11.19 -10.74
N TYR A 162 -1.06 -10.50 -9.83
CA TYR A 162 -0.53 -11.08 -8.59
C TYR A 162 -1.25 -10.48 -7.40
N ILE A 163 -1.96 -11.30 -6.64
CA ILE A 163 -2.50 -10.93 -5.33
C ILE A 163 -1.47 -11.35 -4.29
N TYR A 164 -0.93 -10.38 -3.57
CA TYR A 164 0.20 -10.54 -2.68
C TYR A 164 -0.16 -10.14 -1.24
N GLU A 165 0.28 -10.97 -0.30
CA GLU A 165 0.28 -10.69 1.13
C GLU A 165 1.64 -11.02 1.74
N ALA A 166 2.31 -10.01 2.29
CA ALA A 166 3.59 -10.18 2.96
C ALA A 166 3.46 -11.05 4.23
N ALA A 167 4.50 -11.82 4.53
CA ALA A 167 4.57 -12.60 5.76
C ALA A 167 4.44 -11.70 7.00
N GLN A 168 3.47 -11.99 7.87
CA GLN A 168 3.22 -11.21 9.09
C GLN A 168 3.91 -11.78 10.34
N ILE A 169 4.39 -13.02 10.26
CA ILE A 169 5.02 -13.74 11.36
C ILE A 169 6.37 -14.28 10.89
N GLN A 170 7.36 -14.24 11.77
CA GLN A 170 8.67 -14.81 11.51
C GLN A 170 8.55 -16.30 11.13
N ASN A 171 9.26 -16.70 10.07
CA ASN A 171 9.24 -18.05 9.48
C ASN A 171 7.93 -18.44 8.77
N GLN A 172 7.02 -17.49 8.53
CA GLN A 172 5.93 -17.68 7.58
C GLN A 172 6.39 -17.26 6.18
N ALA A 173 5.96 -17.97 5.13
CA ALA A 173 6.13 -17.51 3.76
C ALA A 173 5.09 -16.42 3.44
N SER A 174 5.41 -15.50 2.53
CA SER A 174 4.39 -14.64 1.94
C SER A 174 3.40 -15.48 1.12
N GLU A 175 2.19 -14.95 0.97
CA GLU A 175 1.17 -15.55 0.12
C GLU A 175 1.12 -14.81 -1.22
N MET A 176 1.17 -15.57 -2.30
CA MET A 176 1.12 -15.06 -3.66
C MET A 176 0.17 -15.91 -4.48
N GLN A 177 -0.84 -15.28 -5.07
CA GLN A 177 -1.74 -15.90 -6.03
C GLN A 177 -1.52 -15.24 -7.38
N CYS A 178 -1.18 -16.03 -8.40
CA CYS A 178 -1.12 -15.58 -9.78
C CYS A 178 -2.39 -16.06 -10.49
N VAL A 179 -3.21 -15.13 -10.96
CA VAL A 179 -4.50 -15.42 -11.61
C VAL A 179 -4.63 -14.63 -12.90
N PRO A 180 -5.38 -15.13 -13.90
CA PRO A 180 -5.88 -14.30 -14.99
C PRO A 180 -6.70 -13.13 -14.44
N LEU A 181 -6.65 -11.96 -15.08
CA LEU A 181 -7.44 -10.80 -14.66
C LEU A 181 -8.95 -11.09 -14.65
N SER A 182 -9.43 -11.94 -15.55
CA SER A 182 -10.82 -12.42 -15.58
C SER A 182 -11.28 -13.12 -14.30
N ASP A 183 -10.35 -13.70 -13.53
CA ASP A 183 -10.64 -14.47 -12.30
C ASP A 183 -10.46 -13.65 -11.02
N LEU A 184 -10.01 -12.39 -11.12
CA LEU A 184 -9.64 -11.53 -9.97
C LEU A 184 -10.74 -11.45 -8.89
N SER A 185 -12.00 -11.25 -9.29
CA SER A 185 -13.15 -11.12 -8.41
C SER A 185 -13.54 -12.43 -7.72
N GLY A 186 -13.13 -13.57 -8.27
CA GLY A 186 -13.31 -14.90 -7.69
C GLY A 186 -12.23 -15.25 -6.66
N ALA A 187 -11.06 -14.61 -6.74
CA ALA A 187 -9.89 -14.91 -5.92
C ALA A 187 -10.12 -14.65 -4.41
N ALA A 188 -9.33 -15.33 -3.59
CA ALA A 188 -9.35 -15.11 -2.15
C ALA A 188 -8.53 -13.85 -1.82
N VAL A 189 -9.19 -12.86 -1.23
CA VAL A 189 -8.54 -11.62 -0.77
C VAL A 189 -8.89 -11.37 0.70
N THR A 190 -7.96 -10.77 1.42
CA THR A 190 -8.11 -10.28 2.78
C THR A 190 -7.92 -8.76 2.82
N ALA A 191 -8.15 -8.14 3.99
CA ALA A 191 -7.95 -6.71 4.17
C ALA A 191 -6.49 -6.24 3.96
N VAL A 192 -5.51 -7.17 3.93
CA VAL A 192 -4.09 -6.87 3.72
C VAL A 192 -3.59 -7.22 2.31
N SER A 193 -4.46 -7.76 1.44
CA SER A 193 -4.09 -8.05 0.06
C SER A 193 -3.71 -6.80 -0.73
N THR A 194 -2.64 -6.91 -1.50
CA THR A 194 -2.16 -5.92 -2.46
C THR A 194 -2.14 -6.58 -3.84
N LEU A 195 -2.65 -5.89 -4.87
CA LEU A 195 -2.61 -6.37 -6.24
C LEU A 195 -1.40 -5.76 -6.96
N TYR A 196 -0.61 -6.59 -7.62
CA TYR A 196 0.38 -6.17 -8.59
C TYR A 196 -0.03 -6.62 -9.99
N ILE A 197 0.04 -5.69 -10.94
CA ILE A 197 -0.20 -5.91 -12.36
C ILE A 197 1.11 -5.59 -13.08
N PRO A 198 1.78 -6.58 -13.68
CA PRO A 198 2.98 -6.35 -14.48
C PRO A 198 2.70 -5.43 -15.67
N PRO A 199 3.73 -4.78 -16.23
CA PRO A 199 3.61 -4.07 -17.50
C PRO A 199 2.90 -4.92 -18.55
N TYR A 200 1.98 -4.30 -19.26
CA TYR A 200 1.24 -4.97 -20.34
C TYR A 200 2.08 -5.08 -21.60
N LYS A 201 2.99 -4.12 -21.82
CA LYS A 201 3.90 -4.05 -22.96
C LYS A 201 5.11 -3.17 -22.64
N PRO A 202 6.23 -3.33 -23.35
CA PRO A 202 7.39 -2.47 -23.17
C PRO A 202 7.09 -0.99 -23.51
N ALA A 203 7.76 -0.08 -22.81
CA ALA A 203 7.78 1.34 -23.13
C ALA A 203 8.48 1.58 -24.48
N GLN A 204 7.95 2.50 -25.28
CA GLN A 204 8.57 2.85 -26.56
C GLN A 204 9.78 3.76 -26.34
N LEU A 205 10.90 3.42 -26.98
CA LEU A 205 12.09 4.25 -26.96
C LEU A 205 11.86 5.57 -27.71
N ASN A 206 12.21 6.67 -27.07
CA ASN A 206 12.27 7.97 -27.74
C ASN A 206 13.62 8.13 -28.44
N ILE A 207 13.67 7.76 -29.72
CA ILE A 207 14.91 7.78 -30.53
C ILE A 207 15.51 9.18 -30.63
N ASN A 208 14.69 10.23 -30.72
CA ASN A 208 15.17 11.61 -30.74
C ASN A 208 15.88 11.94 -29.41
N MET A 209 15.30 11.52 -28.28
CA MET A 209 15.92 11.74 -26.97
C MET A 209 17.23 10.96 -26.81
N LEU A 210 17.31 9.71 -27.31
CA LEU A 210 18.56 8.95 -27.34
C LEU A 210 19.66 9.72 -28.09
N GLN A 211 19.34 10.21 -29.28
CA GLN A 211 20.27 11.00 -30.08
C GLN A 211 20.69 12.30 -29.39
N GLN A 212 19.76 13.02 -28.75
CA GLN A 212 20.08 14.24 -28.00
C GLN A 212 20.96 13.98 -26.78
N LEU A 213 20.81 12.82 -26.14
CA LEU A 213 21.65 12.38 -25.03
C LEU A 213 23.00 11.79 -25.48
N GLY A 214 23.22 11.64 -26.79
CA GLY A 214 24.43 11.01 -27.33
C GLY A 214 24.49 9.49 -27.10
N LEU A 215 23.34 8.85 -26.88
CA LEU A 215 23.20 7.42 -26.62
C LEU A 215 22.76 6.67 -27.88
N SER A 216 23.20 5.42 -27.99
CA SER A 216 22.70 4.42 -28.94
C SER A 216 21.71 3.47 -28.27
N ILE A 217 21.06 2.62 -29.06
CA ILE A 217 20.18 1.57 -28.52
C ILE A 217 21.00 0.55 -27.70
N ASP A 218 22.21 0.25 -28.14
CA ASP A 218 23.10 -0.72 -27.47
C ASP A 218 23.51 -0.25 -26.07
N ASP A 219 23.57 1.07 -25.82
CA ASP A 219 23.93 1.64 -24.51
C ASP A 219 22.83 1.45 -23.45
N ILE A 220 21.60 1.16 -23.86
CA ILE A 220 20.43 1.05 -22.97
C ILE A 220 19.79 -0.34 -22.95
N GLN A 221 20.31 -1.29 -23.73
CA GLN A 221 19.95 -2.69 -23.63
C GLN A 221 20.64 -3.34 -22.41
N TRP A 222 20.18 -2.99 -21.21
CA TRP A 222 20.60 -3.68 -19.98
C TRP A 222 19.89 -5.05 -19.89
N SER A 223 20.47 -6.01 -20.61
CA SER A 223 20.25 -7.46 -20.62
C SER A 223 18.81 -7.96 -20.45
N GLU A 224 18.22 -8.44 -21.55
CA GLU A 224 17.08 -9.37 -21.59
C GLU A 224 17.44 -10.80 -21.08
N ASN A 225 18.42 -10.94 -20.18
CA ASN A 225 18.80 -12.21 -19.55
C ASN A 225 18.27 -12.30 -18.13
#